data_AF-A0A956ABU2-F1
#
_entry.id   AF-A0A956ABU2-F1
#
_cell.length_a   1.000
_cell.length_b   1.000
_cell.length_c   1.000
_cell.angle_alpha   90.00
_cell.angle_beta   90.00
_cell.angle_gamma   90.00
#
_symmetry.space_group_name_H-M   'P 1'
#
loop_
_entity.id
_entity.type
_entity.pdbx_description
1 polymer ?
#
loop_
_entity_poly.entity_id
_entity_poly.type
_entity_poly.pdbx_seq_one_letter_code
_entity_poly.pdbx_strand_id
1 'polypeptide(L)'
;MKSMLRVSGEDAIGESAPTGADRSPRALVDLLRFFELGRASDAADHHELSLLPVALAPYRDASRLKTSYPLLLPADGSPPLTMDELNSRICEALGVEGDERRRLEQLVARFELALRQLEREEPGDFVALAAEARASVVAAARVDDEKRGALSGTLQQAVATAVPVGTLLFDTPRVVEHLTQQIAAAHRRRVAGELVTELDELIERLESWLAADFAQSAEAMSPDHLKVSLGTKSDDEFDADALSSLLRGARERTPEQQRRHARIEEAHATLLKWAPLFRGAGVEGLPAELAGRLKSLVRAKHGDLAAALGAERELEELFVPFFRARRIARLEIDDVYREHAFDAYFASFGADQLDPSERRLCPPVVLTLRSEALTTTGLGALMKALGAGRPLNIVLEISALDRLDGAKEQATATALDFARMALLLPGVFVFQGSYSEPLALHAAFADALNWPGPSLVAVFTGFEAQQSAPSRYLTAAAALESRVLPTFVRRPQAGGGWAEQLSLAGNPHLEEQLSVEELALGGEE
;
A
#
# COMPACT_ATOMS: atom_id res chain seq x y z
N MET A 1 -39.78 -26.30 16.10
CA MET A 1 -39.18 -25.82 17.36
C MET A 1 -37.74 -25.42 17.07
N LYS A 2 -37.47 -24.12 16.85
CA LYS A 2 -36.11 -23.59 16.73
C LYS A 2 -35.77 -22.96 18.09
N SER A 3 -34.88 -23.57 18.84
CA SER A 3 -34.40 -23.04 20.11
C SER A 3 -33.46 -21.86 19.84
N MET A 4 -33.83 -20.65 20.28
CA MET A 4 -32.89 -19.54 20.44
C MET A 4 -32.60 -19.40 21.94
N LEU A 5 -31.33 -19.27 22.30
CA LEU A 5 -30.88 -19.07 23.68
C LEU A 5 -30.85 -17.57 23.99
N ARG A 6 -31.58 -17.17 25.02
CA ARG A 6 -31.49 -15.84 25.67
C ARG A 6 -30.66 -16.05 26.93
N VAL A 7 -29.50 -15.39 27.05
CA VAL A 7 -28.73 -15.38 28.30
C VAL A 7 -28.70 -13.94 28.81
N SER A 8 -29.31 -13.78 29.98
CA SER A 8 -29.51 -12.55 30.73
C SER A 8 -28.21 -12.07 31.38
N GLY A 9 -27.79 -10.84 31.06
CA GLY A 9 -27.14 -9.97 32.03
C GLY A 9 -28.21 -9.39 32.93
N GLU A 10 -28.05 -9.53 34.24
CA GLU A 10 -28.93 -8.92 35.23
C GLU A 10 -28.84 -7.40 35.12
N ASP A 11 -29.89 -6.77 34.59
CA ASP A 11 -30.63 -5.71 35.29
C ASP A 11 -32.00 -5.47 34.63
N ALA A 12 -33.02 -5.51 35.49
CA ALA A 12 -34.38 -4.98 35.37
C ALA A 12 -35.13 -5.04 34.00
N ILE A 13 -35.90 -6.12 33.86
CA ILE A 13 -37.34 -6.17 33.50
C ILE A 13 -37.93 -4.94 32.80
N GLY A 14 -38.26 -5.11 31.52
CA GLY A 14 -39.45 -4.51 30.92
C GLY A 14 -39.34 -4.35 29.41
N GLU A 15 -39.64 -5.40 28.65
CA GLU A 15 -40.68 -5.40 27.61
C GLU A 15 -40.56 -6.62 26.68
N SER A 16 -41.73 -7.13 26.34
CA SER A 16 -42.03 -8.42 25.70
C SER A 16 -41.78 -8.40 24.19
N ALA A 17 -41.59 -9.59 23.61
CA ALA A 17 -41.87 -9.83 22.19
C ALA A 17 -43.22 -9.20 21.79
N PRO A 18 -43.42 -8.73 20.54
CA PRO A 18 -44.73 -8.36 20.06
C PRO A 18 -45.64 -9.58 20.22
N THR A 19 -46.40 -9.60 21.30
CA THR A 19 -47.38 -10.62 21.60
C THR A 19 -48.44 -10.47 20.52
N GLY A 20 -48.75 -11.59 19.84
CA GLY A 20 -49.59 -11.64 18.64
C GLY A 20 -51.04 -11.25 18.88
N ALA A 21 -51.30 -9.98 19.19
CA ALA A 21 -52.64 -9.44 19.36
C ALA A 21 -53.08 -8.54 18.20
N ASP A 22 -52.15 -7.99 17.39
CA ASP A 22 -52.52 -7.14 16.26
C ASP A 22 -52.39 -7.88 14.91
N ARG A 23 -53.54 -8.33 14.38
CA ARG A 23 -53.65 -9.03 13.08
C ARG A 23 -53.85 -8.05 11.91
N SER A 24 -53.27 -6.86 12.00
CA SER A 24 -53.29 -5.93 10.87
C SER A 24 -52.41 -6.48 9.73
N PRO A 25 -52.79 -6.28 8.44
CA PRO A 25 -51.99 -6.74 7.30
C PRO A 25 -50.55 -6.22 7.33
N ARG A 26 -50.34 -5.06 7.97
CA ARG A 26 -49.04 -4.40 8.12
C ARG A 26 -48.12 -5.17 9.07
N ALA A 27 -48.62 -5.60 10.23
CA ALA A 27 -47.85 -6.39 11.19
C ALA A 27 -47.41 -7.76 10.63
N LEU A 28 -48.23 -8.37 9.77
CA LEU A 28 -47.89 -9.61 9.06
C LEU A 28 -46.80 -9.40 8.01
N VAL A 29 -46.85 -8.29 7.28
CA VAL A 29 -45.80 -7.90 6.31
C VAL A 29 -44.49 -7.60 7.04
N ASP A 30 -44.54 -6.96 8.20
CA ASP A 30 -43.34 -6.65 8.99
C ASP A 30 -42.73 -7.91 9.62
N LEU A 31 -43.55 -8.87 10.06
CA LEU A 31 -43.10 -10.19 10.49
C LEU A 31 -42.47 -10.99 9.33
N LEU A 32 -43.09 -10.97 8.15
CA LEU A 32 -42.54 -11.61 6.96
C LEU A 32 -41.21 -10.96 6.54
N ARG A 33 -41.12 -9.63 6.56
CA ARG A 33 -39.87 -8.90 6.29
C ARG A 33 -38.78 -9.21 7.31
N PHE A 34 -39.13 -9.34 8.59
CA PHE A 34 -38.19 -9.78 9.61
C PHE A 34 -37.68 -11.21 9.36
N PHE A 35 -38.57 -12.13 8.99
CA PHE A 35 -38.19 -13.53 8.74
C PHE A 35 -37.43 -13.75 7.42
N GLU A 36 -37.72 -12.98 6.38
CA GLU A 36 -37.07 -13.11 5.07
C GLU A 36 -35.81 -12.24 4.92
N LEU A 37 -35.77 -11.06 5.54
CA LEU A 37 -34.72 -10.06 5.34
C LEU A 37 -33.95 -9.70 6.64
N GLY A 38 -34.36 -10.22 7.79
CA GLY A 38 -33.72 -9.93 9.08
C GLY A 38 -33.90 -8.50 9.61
N ARG A 39 -34.69 -7.65 8.94
CA ARG A 39 -34.91 -6.25 9.34
C ARG A 39 -36.24 -6.11 10.10
N ALA A 40 -36.18 -5.54 11.31
CA ALA A 40 -37.36 -5.04 12.00
C ALA A 40 -37.68 -3.61 11.51
N SER A 41 -38.97 -3.26 11.47
CA SER A 41 -39.45 -1.93 11.06
C SER A 41 -38.78 -0.80 11.85
N ASP A 42 -38.46 0.30 11.17
CA ASP A 42 -37.90 1.54 11.71
C ASP A 42 -38.66 2.02 12.97
N ALA A 43 -38.03 1.85 14.13
CA ALA A 43 -38.35 2.57 15.35
C ALA A 43 -37.05 2.72 16.15
N ALA A 44 -36.79 3.95 16.57
CA ALA A 44 -35.59 4.41 17.24
C ALA A 44 -35.24 3.60 18.52
N ASP A 45 -33.94 3.60 18.83
CA ASP A 45 -33.35 3.16 20.11
C ASP A 45 -33.44 1.66 20.44
N HIS A 46 -32.92 0.83 19.53
CA HIS A 46 -32.48 -0.52 19.89
C HIS A 46 -30.96 -0.59 19.80
N HIS A 47 -30.29 -0.71 20.95
CA HIS A 47 -28.97 -1.38 20.98
C HIS A 47 -29.18 -2.76 20.34
N GLU A 48 -28.79 -2.87 19.07
CA GLU A 48 -29.06 -4.02 18.21
C GLU A 48 -28.55 -5.30 18.87
N LEU A 49 -29.46 -6.05 19.48
CA LEU A 49 -29.21 -7.45 19.76
C LEU A 49 -29.05 -8.14 18.39
N SER A 50 -27.80 -8.37 17.98
CA SER A 50 -27.45 -9.05 16.73
C SER A 50 -27.91 -10.52 16.81
N LEU A 51 -29.20 -10.75 16.57
CA LEU A 51 -29.81 -12.07 16.57
C LEU A 51 -29.25 -12.87 15.40
N LEU A 52 -28.46 -13.89 15.73
CA LEU A 52 -27.86 -14.79 14.76
C LEU A 52 -28.51 -16.17 14.86
N PRO A 53 -28.72 -16.86 13.72
CA PRO A 53 -29.06 -18.27 13.75
C PRO A 53 -28.08 -19.03 14.65
N VAL A 54 -28.57 -19.94 15.49
CA VAL A 54 -27.73 -20.74 16.40
C VAL A 54 -26.62 -21.49 15.66
N ALA A 55 -26.86 -21.89 14.41
CA ALA A 55 -25.86 -22.51 13.55
C ALA A 55 -24.63 -21.62 13.28
N LEU A 56 -24.80 -20.29 13.34
CA LEU A 56 -23.74 -19.31 13.16
C LEU A 56 -23.09 -18.88 14.48
N ALA A 57 -23.55 -19.39 15.63
CA ALA A 57 -22.99 -19.04 16.94
C ALA A 57 -21.47 -19.33 17.06
N PRO A 58 -20.91 -20.43 16.52
CA PRO A 58 -19.46 -20.66 16.54
C PRO A 58 -18.65 -19.61 15.77
N TYR A 59 -19.26 -18.94 14.80
CA TYR A 59 -18.63 -17.96 13.91
C TYR A 59 -18.72 -16.52 14.43
N ARG A 60 -19.22 -16.32 15.67
CA ARG A 60 -19.23 -15.01 16.32
C ARG A 60 -17.85 -14.52 16.70
N ASP A 61 -16.98 -15.43 17.13
CA ASP A 61 -15.62 -15.11 17.55
C ASP A 61 -14.68 -15.28 16.35
N ALA A 62 -14.40 -14.16 15.67
CA ALA A 62 -13.54 -14.14 14.50
C ALA A 62 -12.10 -14.57 14.81
N SER A 63 -11.62 -14.41 16.05
CA SER A 63 -10.26 -14.78 16.46
C SER A 63 -10.01 -16.29 16.42
N ARG A 64 -11.08 -17.09 16.52
CA ARG A 64 -11.03 -18.56 16.44
C ARG A 64 -11.10 -19.09 15.01
N LEU A 65 -11.49 -18.23 14.08
CA LEU A 65 -11.61 -18.61 12.68
C LEU A 65 -10.25 -18.51 12.01
N LYS A 66 -9.99 -19.48 11.15
CA LYS A 66 -8.84 -19.41 10.26
C LYS A 66 -9.18 -18.45 9.12
N THR A 67 -8.46 -17.33 9.08
CA THR A 67 -8.61 -16.32 8.03
C THR A 67 -7.23 -16.06 7.40
N SER A 68 -7.24 -15.42 6.23
CA SER A 68 -6.01 -14.96 5.56
C SER A 68 -5.26 -13.86 6.33
N TYR A 69 -5.82 -13.39 7.46
CA TYR A 69 -5.25 -12.37 8.34
C TYR A 69 -4.86 -12.96 9.71
N PRO A 70 -3.84 -12.42 10.39
CA PRO A 70 -2.98 -11.33 9.95
C PRO A 70 -2.07 -11.72 8.76
N LEU A 71 -1.71 -10.73 7.95
CA LEU A 71 -0.96 -10.89 6.71
C LEU A 71 0.42 -10.24 6.87
N LEU A 72 1.50 -10.98 6.60
CA LEU A 72 2.84 -10.40 6.60
C LEU A 72 3.14 -9.77 5.23
N LEU A 73 3.50 -8.50 5.24
CA LEU A 73 4.04 -7.78 4.09
C LEU A 73 5.57 -7.67 4.22
N PRO A 74 6.33 -8.42 3.41
CA PRO A 74 7.78 -8.32 3.39
C PRO A 74 8.27 -6.92 2.99
N ALA A 75 9.34 -6.45 3.62
CA ALA A 75 9.90 -5.11 3.37
C ALA A 75 10.57 -4.98 1.97
N ASP A 76 10.94 -6.11 1.38
CA ASP A 76 11.56 -6.22 0.04
C ASP A 76 10.56 -6.07 -1.11
N GLY A 77 9.26 -6.01 -0.82
CA GLY A 77 8.20 -5.93 -1.83
C GLY A 77 7.86 -7.26 -2.49
N SER A 78 8.30 -8.39 -1.92
CA SER A 78 7.84 -9.71 -2.32
C SER A 78 6.35 -9.92 -1.97
N PRO A 79 5.67 -10.92 -2.57
CA PRO A 79 4.27 -11.18 -2.29
C PRO A 79 3.98 -11.38 -0.80
N PRO A 80 2.80 -10.98 -0.31
CA PRO A 80 2.43 -11.16 1.08
C PRO A 80 2.44 -12.63 1.47
N LEU A 81 2.77 -12.90 2.73
CA LEU A 81 2.72 -14.25 3.29
C LEU A 81 1.50 -14.36 4.20
N THR A 82 0.63 -15.32 3.90
CA THR A 82 -0.47 -15.70 4.79
C THR A 82 0.08 -16.45 6.00
N MET A 83 -0.72 -16.57 7.06
CA MET A 83 -0.31 -17.35 8.23
C MET A 83 0.00 -18.81 7.88
N ASP A 84 -0.68 -19.39 6.91
CA ASP A 84 -0.42 -20.78 6.47
C ASP A 84 0.93 -20.96 5.80
N GLU A 85 1.29 -20.03 4.94
CA GLU A 85 2.61 -20.00 4.30
C GLU A 85 3.70 -19.77 5.34
N LEU A 86 3.49 -18.84 6.29
CA LEU A 86 4.41 -18.58 7.39
C LEU A 86 4.62 -19.81 8.27
N ASN A 87 3.53 -20.47 8.66
CA ASN A 87 3.58 -21.67 9.49
C ASN A 87 4.34 -22.80 8.78
N SER A 88 4.09 -22.98 7.49
CA SER A 88 4.77 -24.00 6.67
C SER A 88 6.27 -23.72 6.62
N ARG A 89 6.68 -22.48 6.35
CA ARG A 89 8.10 -22.07 6.34
C ARG A 89 8.79 -22.26 7.69
N ILE A 90 8.12 -21.90 8.79
CA ILE A 90 8.65 -22.08 10.15
C ILE A 90 8.87 -23.58 10.45
N CYS A 91 7.93 -24.43 10.03
CA CYS A 91 8.06 -25.89 10.21
C CYS A 91 9.20 -26.47 9.36
N GLU A 92 9.33 -26.04 8.11
CA GLU A 92 10.36 -26.50 7.18
C GLU A 92 11.78 -26.05 7.58
N ALA A 93 11.93 -24.81 8.08
CA ALA A 93 13.22 -24.25 8.43
C ALA A 93 13.95 -25.00 9.55
N LEU A 94 13.22 -25.69 10.43
CA LEU A 94 13.80 -26.49 11.49
C LEU A 94 14.17 -27.92 11.06
N GLY A 95 13.71 -28.37 9.88
CA GLY A 95 14.12 -29.66 9.29
C GLY A 95 13.81 -30.89 10.14
N VAL A 96 12.73 -30.84 10.94
CA VAL A 96 12.41 -31.86 11.95
C VAL A 96 11.43 -32.89 11.38
N GLU A 97 11.62 -34.17 11.70
CA GLU A 97 10.77 -35.28 11.25
C GLU A 97 10.08 -36.01 12.43
N GLY A 98 9.03 -36.78 12.13
CA GLY A 98 8.36 -37.64 13.11
C GLY A 98 7.58 -36.90 14.21
N ASP A 99 7.66 -37.39 15.45
CA ASP A 99 6.90 -36.84 16.58
C ASP A 99 7.34 -35.43 16.99
N GLU A 100 8.59 -35.06 16.72
CA GLU A 100 9.09 -33.71 16.98
C GLU A 100 8.48 -32.70 16.02
N ARG A 101 8.23 -33.09 14.75
CA ARG A 101 7.48 -32.28 13.79
C ARG A 101 6.06 -31.99 14.26
N ARG A 102 5.35 -33.01 14.75
CA ARG A 102 3.99 -32.81 15.30
C ARG A 102 3.96 -31.84 16.47
N ARG A 103 4.97 -31.92 17.36
CA ARG A 103 5.10 -30.97 18.49
C ARG A 103 5.38 -29.55 17.98
N LEU A 104 6.21 -29.41 16.95
CA LEU A 104 6.48 -28.13 16.33
C LEU A 104 5.22 -27.54 15.68
N GLU A 105 4.47 -28.32 14.92
CA GLU A 105 3.20 -27.91 14.31
C GLU A 105 2.21 -27.40 15.37
N GLN A 106 2.11 -28.09 16.52
CA GLN A 106 1.29 -27.62 17.66
C GLN A 106 1.79 -26.31 18.27
N LEU A 107 3.11 -26.12 18.37
CA LEU A 107 3.70 -24.87 18.88
C LEU A 107 3.45 -23.72 17.91
N VAL A 108 3.61 -23.96 16.61
CA VAL A 108 3.36 -22.99 15.54
C VAL A 108 1.88 -22.59 15.50
N ALA A 109 0.96 -23.55 15.64
CA ALA A 109 -0.47 -23.25 15.73
C ALA A 109 -0.83 -22.36 16.94
N ARG A 110 -0.18 -22.59 18.10
CA ARG A 110 -0.34 -21.72 19.28
C ARG A 110 0.25 -20.33 19.07
N PHE A 111 1.37 -20.24 18.35
CA PHE A 111 2.00 -18.98 18.00
C PHE A 111 1.13 -18.16 17.04
N GLU A 112 0.56 -18.78 16.01
CA GLU A 112 -0.42 -18.14 15.12
C GLU A 112 -1.63 -17.62 15.90
N LEU A 113 -2.20 -18.44 16.79
CA LEU A 113 -3.32 -18.02 17.63
C LEU A 113 -2.95 -16.82 18.51
N ALA A 114 -1.76 -16.83 19.11
CA ALA A 114 -1.26 -15.72 19.92
C ALA A 114 -1.10 -14.44 19.09
N LEU A 115 -0.62 -14.54 17.84
CA LEU A 115 -0.54 -13.39 16.92
C LEU A 115 -1.92 -12.82 16.60
N ARG A 116 -2.91 -13.68 16.30
CA ARG A 116 -4.29 -13.24 16.03
C ARG A 116 -4.92 -12.50 17.20
N GLN A 117 -4.65 -12.95 18.42
CA GLN A 117 -5.18 -12.34 19.65
C GLN A 117 -4.57 -10.98 19.99
N LEU A 118 -3.51 -10.53 19.31
CA LEU A 118 -2.93 -9.20 19.55
C LEU A 118 -3.80 -8.05 19.03
N GLU A 119 -4.77 -8.32 18.14
CA GLU A 119 -5.77 -7.39 17.58
C GLU A 119 -5.34 -5.92 17.58
N ARG A 120 -4.46 -5.54 16.64
CA ARG A 120 -3.99 -4.15 16.49
C ARG A 120 -4.77 -3.42 15.40
N GLU A 121 -5.12 -2.15 15.65
CA GLU A 121 -5.73 -1.29 14.63
C GLU A 121 -4.73 -0.86 13.54
N GLU A 122 -3.49 -0.62 13.96
CA GLU A 122 -2.40 -0.15 13.10
C GLU A 122 -1.43 -1.28 12.74
N PRO A 123 -0.81 -1.23 11.55
CA PRO A 123 0.23 -2.17 11.16
C PRO A 123 1.40 -2.14 12.15
N GLY A 124 1.98 -3.31 12.47
CA GLY A 124 3.11 -3.40 13.37
C GLY A 124 4.31 -4.11 12.76
N ASP A 125 5.50 -3.81 13.28
CA ASP A 125 6.71 -4.55 12.94
C ASP A 125 6.57 -6.01 13.37
N PHE A 126 6.82 -6.94 12.44
CA PHE A 126 6.64 -8.37 12.70
C PHE A 126 7.58 -8.87 13.79
N VAL A 127 8.82 -8.39 13.84
CA VAL A 127 9.81 -8.87 14.84
C VAL A 127 9.34 -8.53 16.25
N ALA A 128 8.86 -7.30 16.45
CA ALA A 128 8.30 -6.87 17.73
C ALA A 128 7.05 -7.68 18.12
N LEU A 129 6.09 -7.84 17.20
CA LEU A 129 4.85 -8.58 17.45
C LEU A 129 5.08 -10.09 17.66
N ALA A 130 6.01 -10.68 16.93
CA ALA A 130 6.42 -12.08 17.11
C ALA A 130 7.07 -12.29 18.49
N ALA A 131 7.83 -11.33 19.01
CA ALA A 131 8.38 -11.40 20.35
C ALA A 131 7.29 -11.38 21.43
N GLU A 132 6.27 -10.54 21.27
CA GLU A 132 5.09 -10.46 22.15
C GLU A 132 4.27 -11.76 22.11
N ALA A 133 3.94 -12.26 20.91
CA ALA A 133 3.21 -13.51 20.74
C ALA A 133 3.97 -14.70 21.31
N ARG A 134 5.29 -14.78 21.11
CA ARG A 134 6.15 -15.81 21.70
C ARG A 134 6.12 -15.76 23.24
N ALA A 135 6.19 -14.57 23.83
CA ALA A 135 6.11 -14.41 25.28
C ALA A 135 4.77 -14.92 25.83
N SER A 136 3.67 -14.66 25.12
CA SER A 136 2.34 -15.19 25.45
C SER A 136 2.28 -16.72 25.39
N VAL A 137 2.81 -17.33 24.32
CA VAL A 137 2.86 -18.80 24.19
C VAL A 137 3.70 -19.44 25.30
N VAL A 138 4.84 -18.85 25.65
CA VAL A 138 5.72 -19.35 26.71
C VAL A 138 5.07 -19.21 28.09
N ALA A 139 4.35 -18.11 28.34
CA ALA A 139 3.63 -17.89 29.60
C ALA A 139 2.44 -18.87 29.76
N ALA A 140 1.77 -19.21 28.66
CA ALA A 140 0.66 -20.18 28.66
C ALA A 140 1.13 -21.64 28.78
N ALA A 141 2.41 -21.92 28.47
CA ALA A 141 2.96 -23.27 28.51
C ALA A 141 3.20 -23.74 29.95
N ARG A 142 2.50 -24.80 30.37
CA ARG A 142 2.68 -25.44 31.69
C ARG A 142 3.92 -26.34 31.72
N VAL A 143 5.11 -25.75 31.67
CA VAL A 143 6.40 -26.47 31.60
C VAL A 143 7.43 -25.88 32.57
N ASP A 144 8.45 -26.66 32.94
CA ASP A 144 9.59 -26.22 33.78
C ASP A 144 10.39 -25.07 33.13
N ASP A 145 11.12 -24.27 33.93
CA ASP A 145 11.84 -23.08 33.46
C ASP A 145 12.87 -23.40 32.36
N GLU A 146 13.61 -24.50 32.48
CA GLU A 146 14.62 -24.95 31.52
C GLU A 146 14.00 -25.27 30.14
N LYS A 147 12.86 -25.97 30.16
CA LYS A 147 12.12 -26.31 28.93
C LYS A 147 11.42 -25.09 28.33
N ARG A 148 10.96 -24.13 29.14
CA ARG A 148 10.44 -22.83 28.66
C ARG A 148 11.51 -22.04 27.91
N GLY A 149 12.76 -22.03 28.41
CA GLY A 149 13.90 -21.44 27.71
C GLY A 149 14.16 -22.09 26.35
N ALA A 150 14.21 -23.43 26.30
CA ALA A 150 14.41 -24.18 25.07
C ALA A 150 13.29 -23.94 24.03
N LEU A 151 12.02 -23.92 24.46
CA LEU A 151 10.86 -23.63 23.60
C LEU A 151 10.94 -22.23 22.99
N SER A 152 11.24 -21.23 23.82
CA SER A 152 11.37 -19.84 23.38
C SER A 152 12.53 -19.64 22.40
N GLY A 153 13.67 -20.31 22.65
CA GLY A 153 14.84 -20.28 21.77
C GLY A 153 14.57 -20.95 20.42
N THR A 154 13.91 -22.11 20.43
CA THR A 154 13.55 -22.86 19.21
C THR A 154 12.65 -22.03 18.30
N LEU A 155 11.57 -21.45 18.85
CA LEU A 155 10.66 -20.59 18.09
C LEU A 155 11.36 -19.34 17.57
N GLN A 156 12.22 -18.70 18.37
CA GLN A 156 12.97 -17.52 17.94
C GLN A 156 13.89 -17.82 16.77
N GLN A 157 14.64 -18.93 16.85
CA GLN A 157 15.54 -19.35 15.78
C GLN A 157 14.76 -19.68 14.50
N ALA A 158 13.64 -20.39 14.63
CA ALA A 158 12.79 -20.75 13.50
C ALA A 158 12.24 -19.51 12.79
N VAL A 159 11.67 -18.56 13.55
CA VAL A 159 11.13 -17.32 13.01
C VAL A 159 12.23 -16.47 12.37
N ALA A 160 13.38 -16.32 13.01
CA ALA A 160 14.49 -15.52 12.48
C ALA A 160 15.11 -16.10 11.20
N THR A 161 15.03 -17.43 11.02
CA THR A 161 15.58 -18.10 9.84
C THR A 161 14.57 -18.13 8.69
N ALA A 162 13.29 -18.36 8.99
CA ALA A 162 12.26 -18.66 8.00
C ALA A 162 11.48 -17.43 7.49
N VAL A 163 11.37 -16.38 8.32
CA VAL A 163 10.43 -15.29 8.09
C VAL A 163 11.17 -14.01 7.69
N PRO A 164 10.86 -13.40 6.53
CA PRO A 164 11.45 -12.14 6.14
C PRO A 164 11.02 -11.00 7.08
N VAL A 165 11.87 -9.98 7.21
CA VAL A 165 11.51 -8.75 7.91
C VAL A 165 10.37 -8.06 7.15
N GLY A 166 9.35 -7.65 7.88
CA GLY A 166 8.14 -7.10 7.27
C GLY A 166 7.16 -6.53 8.29
N THR A 167 6.07 -6.00 7.77
CA THR A 167 4.98 -5.42 8.55
C THR A 167 3.80 -6.37 8.60
N LEU A 168 3.25 -6.61 9.78
CA LEU A 168 2.08 -7.44 9.98
C LEU A 168 0.80 -6.60 9.89
N LEU A 169 -0.12 -6.98 9.01
CA LEU A 169 -1.44 -6.36 8.83
C LEU A 169 -2.54 -7.19 9.47
N PHE A 170 -3.41 -6.54 10.24
CA PHE A 170 -4.56 -7.17 10.88
C PHE A 170 -5.86 -6.90 10.10
N ASP A 171 -6.91 -7.67 10.40
CA ASP A 171 -8.23 -7.53 9.79
C ASP A 171 -8.96 -6.27 10.32
N THR A 172 -8.56 -5.08 9.86
CA THR A 172 -9.12 -3.79 10.30
C THR A 172 -9.87 -3.09 9.17
N PRO A 173 -10.80 -2.16 9.46
CA PRO A 173 -11.53 -1.41 8.42
C PRO A 173 -10.61 -0.68 7.43
N ARG A 174 -9.38 -0.38 7.84
CA ARG A 174 -8.37 0.31 7.05
C ARG A 174 -7.36 -0.63 6.39
N VAL A 175 -7.62 -1.93 6.37
CA VAL A 175 -6.67 -2.93 5.83
C VAL A 175 -6.32 -2.70 4.37
N VAL A 176 -7.28 -2.27 3.55
CA VAL A 176 -7.06 -1.94 2.13
C VAL A 176 -6.21 -0.68 2.00
N GLU A 177 -6.50 0.36 2.78
CA GLU A 177 -5.68 1.57 2.84
C GLU A 177 -4.22 1.24 3.23
N HIS A 178 -4.01 0.47 4.28
CA HIS A 178 -2.65 0.10 4.72
C HIS A 178 -1.93 -0.79 3.69
N LEU A 179 -2.63 -1.73 3.07
CA LEU A 179 -2.09 -2.57 2.00
C LEU A 179 -1.64 -1.71 0.81
N THR A 180 -2.48 -0.79 0.35
CA THR A 180 -2.15 0.09 -0.79
C THR A 180 -0.96 0.99 -0.50
N GLN A 181 -0.87 1.56 0.71
CA GLN A 181 0.25 2.42 1.12
C GLN A 181 1.58 1.65 1.13
N GLN A 182 1.60 0.43 1.68
CA GLN A 182 2.80 -0.40 1.73
C GLN A 182 3.25 -0.86 0.34
N ILE A 183 2.31 -1.31 -0.50
CA ILE A 183 2.62 -1.70 -1.89
C ILE A 183 3.13 -0.50 -2.68
N ALA A 184 2.53 0.68 -2.54
CA ALA A 184 3.00 1.90 -3.19
C ALA A 184 4.40 2.33 -2.71
N ALA A 185 4.74 2.11 -1.43
CA ALA A 185 6.09 2.33 -0.92
C ALA A 185 7.10 1.34 -1.50
N ALA A 186 6.78 0.05 -1.53
CA ALA A 186 7.62 -1.00 -2.09
C ALA A 186 7.84 -0.81 -3.61
N HIS A 187 6.77 -0.53 -4.34
CA HIS A 187 6.82 -0.24 -5.77
C HIS A 187 7.76 0.94 -6.07
N ARG A 188 7.68 2.04 -5.29
CA ARG A 188 8.59 3.19 -5.46
C ARG A 188 10.05 2.82 -5.27
N ARG A 189 10.38 2.05 -4.22
CA ARG A 189 11.77 1.60 -3.99
C ARG A 189 12.29 0.77 -5.16
N ARG A 190 11.43 -0.11 -5.70
CA ARG A 190 11.76 -0.95 -6.85
C ARG A 190 12.01 -0.13 -8.12
N VAL A 191 11.12 0.81 -8.43
CA VAL A 191 11.24 1.66 -9.64
C VAL A 191 12.41 2.65 -9.52
N ALA A 192 12.70 3.12 -8.31
CA ALA A 192 13.82 4.03 -8.06
C ALA A 192 15.20 3.36 -8.09
N GLY A 193 15.30 2.02 -8.10
CA GLY A 193 16.58 1.32 -7.97
C GLY A 193 17.63 1.73 -9.00
N GLU A 194 17.29 1.68 -10.29
CA GLU A 194 18.20 2.11 -11.38
C GLU A 194 18.51 3.62 -11.32
N LEU A 195 17.51 4.42 -10.94
CA LEU A 195 17.67 5.86 -10.78
C LEU A 195 18.65 6.19 -9.65
N VAL A 196 18.65 5.45 -8.54
CA VAL A 196 19.55 5.71 -7.41
C VAL A 196 21.00 5.54 -7.85
N THR A 197 21.32 4.48 -8.59
CA THR A 197 22.67 4.26 -9.12
C THR A 197 23.11 5.39 -10.04
N GLU A 198 22.27 5.77 -11.01
CA GLU A 198 22.56 6.88 -11.92
C GLU A 198 22.69 8.21 -11.15
N LEU A 199 21.81 8.47 -10.19
CA LEU A 199 21.80 9.70 -9.41
C LEU A 199 23.08 9.84 -8.58
N ASP A 200 23.53 8.75 -7.96
CA ASP A 200 24.76 8.72 -7.17
C ASP A 200 25.99 8.97 -8.08
N GLU A 201 26.04 8.35 -9.26
CA GLU A 201 27.07 8.61 -10.26
C GLU A 201 27.07 10.07 -10.75
N LEU A 202 25.89 10.63 -11.03
CA LEU A 202 25.77 12.03 -11.45
C LEU A 202 26.24 12.97 -10.34
N ILE A 203 25.79 12.76 -9.10
CA ILE A 203 26.18 13.60 -7.95
C ILE A 203 27.70 13.54 -7.75
N GLU A 204 28.30 12.36 -7.72
CA GLU A 204 29.74 12.19 -7.53
C GLU A 204 30.55 12.86 -8.65
N ARG A 205 30.13 12.71 -9.91
CA ARG A 205 30.83 13.33 -11.05
C ARG A 205 30.71 14.85 -11.06
N LEU A 206 29.54 15.40 -10.73
CA LEU A 206 29.38 16.86 -10.59
C LEU A 206 30.19 17.40 -9.41
N GLU A 207 30.20 16.70 -8.28
CA GLU A 207 30.99 17.08 -7.11
C GLU A 207 32.49 17.06 -7.43
N SER A 208 32.99 16.02 -8.10
CA SER A 208 34.37 15.95 -8.57
C SER A 208 34.71 17.08 -9.54
N TRP A 209 33.78 17.44 -10.44
CA TRP A 209 33.97 18.56 -11.35
C TRP A 209 34.05 19.89 -10.59
N LEU A 210 33.12 20.14 -9.65
CA LEU A 210 33.10 21.35 -8.82
C LEU A 210 34.36 21.46 -7.97
N ALA A 211 34.85 20.36 -7.41
CA ALA A 211 36.10 20.33 -6.66
C ALA A 211 37.32 20.65 -7.55
N ALA A 212 37.36 20.10 -8.77
CA ALA A 212 38.42 20.39 -9.73
C ALA A 212 38.39 21.84 -10.21
N ASP A 213 37.21 22.40 -10.46
CA ASP A 213 37.03 23.80 -10.84
C ASP A 213 37.36 24.74 -9.67
N PHE A 214 36.98 24.39 -8.44
CA PHE A 214 37.38 25.12 -7.24
C PHE A 214 38.90 25.14 -7.07
N ALA A 215 39.59 24.01 -7.24
CA ALA A 215 41.06 23.94 -7.16
C ALA A 215 41.78 24.83 -8.19
N GLN A 216 41.12 25.19 -9.29
CA GLN A 216 41.64 26.11 -10.31
C GLN A 216 41.22 27.57 -10.09
N SER A 217 40.34 27.83 -9.12
CA SER A 217 39.79 29.16 -8.84
C SER A 217 40.77 30.06 -8.09
N ALA A 218 40.55 31.38 -8.20
CA ALA A 218 41.30 32.37 -7.44
C ALA A 218 41.11 32.24 -5.92
N GLU A 219 39.97 31.71 -5.47
CA GLU A 219 39.64 31.50 -4.05
C GLU A 219 40.45 30.35 -3.43
N ALA A 220 40.59 29.22 -4.12
CA ALA A 220 41.45 28.12 -3.66
C ALA A 220 42.95 28.47 -3.66
N MET A 221 43.35 29.43 -4.50
CA MET A 221 44.72 29.97 -4.56
C MET A 221 44.91 31.22 -3.71
N SER A 222 43.97 31.50 -2.80
CA SER A 222 44.15 32.52 -1.76
C SER A 222 45.23 32.09 -0.76
N PRO A 223 45.95 33.04 -0.15
CA PRO A 223 46.99 32.71 0.84
C PRO A 223 46.46 31.85 2.00
N ASP A 224 45.22 32.09 2.43
CA ASP A 224 44.60 31.37 3.54
C ASP A 224 44.33 29.90 3.19
N HIS A 225 43.80 29.63 1.99
CA HIS A 225 43.57 28.25 1.53
C HIS A 225 44.87 27.49 1.21
N LEU A 226 45.89 28.18 0.71
CA LEU A 226 47.21 27.59 0.45
C LEU A 226 47.91 27.16 1.75
N LYS A 227 47.81 27.97 2.81
CA LYS A 227 48.33 27.62 4.15
C LYS A 227 47.65 26.36 4.71
N VAL A 228 46.33 26.26 4.55
CA VAL A 228 45.57 25.07 4.98
C VAL A 228 45.94 23.83 4.16
N SER A 229 46.16 23.99 2.85
CA SER A 229 46.45 22.87 1.93
C SER A 229 47.90 22.36 2.03
N LEU A 230 48.87 23.24 2.30
CA LEU A 230 50.30 22.88 2.45
C LEU A 230 50.61 22.28 3.83
N GLY A 231 49.70 22.43 4.80
CA GLY A 231 49.83 21.91 6.17
C GLY A 231 50.87 22.67 7.00
N THR A 232 50.73 22.57 8.33
CA THR A 232 51.50 23.34 9.32
C THR A 232 53.01 23.04 9.40
N LYS A 233 53.52 22.11 8.58
CA LYS A 233 54.95 21.75 8.52
C LYS A 233 55.74 22.53 7.46
N SER A 234 55.06 23.38 6.69
CA SER A 234 55.60 24.02 5.48
C SER A 234 55.76 25.54 5.60
N ASP A 235 55.39 26.13 6.74
CA ASP A 235 55.32 27.59 6.96
C ASP A 235 56.69 28.30 6.87
N ASP A 236 57.81 27.59 7.09
CA ASP A 236 59.16 28.15 6.99
C ASP A 236 59.82 27.95 5.60
N GLU A 237 59.27 27.09 4.73
CA GLU A 237 59.87 26.77 3.42
C GLU A 237 59.11 27.36 2.21
N PHE A 238 57.82 27.71 2.36
CA PHE A 238 56.98 28.20 1.26
C PHE A 238 56.23 29.50 1.63
N ASP A 239 56.49 30.58 0.88
CA ASP A 239 55.75 31.85 0.99
C ASP A 239 54.42 31.75 0.23
N ALA A 240 53.33 31.50 0.98
CA ALA A 240 51.97 31.38 0.45
C ALA A 240 51.45 32.68 -0.20
N ASP A 241 51.91 33.85 0.26
CA ASP A 241 51.52 35.15 -0.28
C ASP A 241 52.18 35.39 -1.65
N ALA A 242 53.47 35.04 -1.76
CA ALA A 242 54.20 35.07 -3.03
C ALA A 242 53.60 34.08 -4.07
N LEU A 243 53.30 32.84 -3.65
CA LEU A 243 52.66 31.82 -4.50
C LEU A 243 51.27 32.27 -4.99
N SER A 244 50.43 32.81 -4.09
CA SER A 244 49.12 33.38 -4.44
C SER A 244 49.28 34.50 -5.47
N SER A 245 50.25 35.40 -5.32
CA SER A 245 50.45 36.52 -6.26
C SER A 245 50.86 36.06 -7.67
N LEU A 246 51.65 34.98 -7.77
CA LEU A 246 52.07 34.40 -9.04
C LEU A 246 50.92 33.68 -9.76
N LEU A 247 50.02 33.05 -9.01
CA LEU A 247 48.91 32.27 -9.55
C LEU A 247 47.68 33.14 -9.91
N ARG A 248 47.52 34.30 -9.25
CA ARG A 248 46.34 35.18 -9.40
C ARG A 248 46.18 35.77 -10.81
N GLY A 249 47.28 36.03 -11.52
CA GLY A 249 47.25 36.68 -12.84
C GLY A 249 46.79 35.81 -14.02
N ALA A 250 46.60 34.50 -13.83
CA ALA A 250 46.45 33.57 -14.95
C ALA A 250 45.04 32.96 -15.12
N ARG A 251 44.09 33.17 -14.20
CA ARG A 251 42.91 32.27 -14.07
C ARG A 251 41.58 32.89 -13.65
N GLU A 252 41.34 34.18 -13.89
CA GLU A 252 39.96 34.70 -13.74
C GLU A 252 39.01 33.92 -14.67
N ARG A 253 37.90 33.40 -14.13
CA ARG A 253 36.92 32.64 -14.92
C ARG A 253 36.37 33.52 -16.03
N THR A 254 36.41 33.03 -17.27
CA THR A 254 35.69 33.65 -18.38
C THR A 254 34.18 33.67 -18.09
N PRO A 255 33.41 34.58 -18.70
CA PRO A 255 31.95 34.61 -18.51
C PRO A 255 31.26 33.27 -18.85
N GLU A 256 31.78 32.53 -19.82
CA GLU A 256 31.30 31.19 -20.19
C GLU A 256 31.57 30.15 -19.09
N GLN A 257 32.78 30.17 -18.50
CA GLN A 257 33.12 29.30 -17.36
C GLN A 257 32.27 29.62 -16.13
N GLN A 258 31.98 30.90 -15.87
CA GLN A 258 31.10 31.31 -14.78
C GLN A 258 29.67 30.77 -14.98
N ARG A 259 29.13 30.87 -16.21
CA ARG A 259 27.81 30.31 -16.54
C ARG A 259 27.79 28.79 -16.40
N ARG A 260 28.83 28.09 -16.88
CA ARG A 260 28.96 26.63 -16.72
C ARG A 260 29.02 26.22 -15.26
N HIS A 261 29.85 26.89 -14.45
CA HIS A 261 29.95 26.64 -13.01
C HIS A 261 28.60 26.79 -12.32
N ALA A 262 27.90 27.91 -12.55
CA ALA A 262 26.59 28.17 -11.95
C ALA A 262 25.55 27.10 -12.34
N ARG A 263 25.53 26.65 -13.61
CA ARG A 263 24.63 25.57 -14.05
C ARG A 263 24.92 24.25 -13.35
N ILE A 264 26.19 23.87 -13.25
CA ILE A 264 26.60 22.61 -12.61
C ILE A 264 26.30 22.66 -11.11
N GLU A 265 26.58 23.79 -10.46
CA GLU A 265 26.26 24.01 -9.04
C GLU A 265 24.74 23.91 -8.78
N GLU A 266 23.91 24.57 -9.60
CA GLU A 266 22.45 24.50 -9.49
C GLU A 266 21.92 23.08 -9.70
N ALA A 267 22.44 22.37 -10.72
CA ALA A 267 22.06 20.99 -10.99
C ALA A 267 22.46 20.07 -9.82
N HIS A 268 23.70 20.17 -9.34
CA HIS A 268 24.21 19.40 -8.21
C HIS A 268 23.38 19.63 -6.93
N ALA A 269 23.11 20.90 -6.58
CA ALA A 269 22.30 21.25 -5.42
C ALA A 269 20.87 20.69 -5.54
N THR A 270 20.29 20.73 -6.73
CA THR A 270 18.94 20.17 -6.98
C THR A 270 18.94 18.65 -6.85
N LEU A 271 19.91 17.95 -7.44
CA LEU A 271 19.99 16.48 -7.34
C LEU A 271 20.19 16.03 -5.89
N LEU A 272 21.07 16.68 -5.13
CA LEU A 272 21.28 16.41 -3.70
C LEU A 272 20.01 16.63 -2.89
N LYS A 273 19.25 17.69 -3.17
CA LYS A 273 17.98 17.99 -2.49
C LYS A 273 16.96 16.86 -2.63
N TRP A 274 16.92 16.20 -3.79
CA TRP A 274 15.92 15.17 -4.10
C TRP A 274 16.41 13.73 -3.84
N ALA A 275 17.72 13.51 -3.72
CA ALA A 275 18.30 12.19 -3.49
C ALA A 275 17.72 11.40 -2.30
N PRO A 276 17.40 12.01 -1.12
CA PRO A 276 16.85 11.26 0.00
C PRO A 276 15.52 10.56 -0.31
N LEU A 277 14.72 11.11 -1.21
CA LEU A 277 13.44 10.52 -1.61
C LEU A 277 13.65 9.14 -2.28
N PHE A 278 14.68 9.03 -3.11
CA PHE A 278 14.95 7.83 -3.91
C PHE A 278 15.85 6.83 -3.17
N ARG A 279 16.78 7.30 -2.32
CA ARG A 279 17.69 6.47 -1.50
C ARG A 279 17.03 5.74 -0.31
N GLY A 280 15.71 5.81 -0.18
CA GLY A 280 14.97 5.07 0.85
C GLY A 280 14.76 5.79 2.19
N ALA A 281 15.36 6.96 2.41
CA ALA A 281 14.98 7.86 3.52
C ALA A 281 13.55 8.39 3.37
N GLY A 282 12.99 8.27 2.17
CA GLY A 282 11.61 8.60 1.87
C GLY A 282 11.36 10.09 1.94
N VAL A 283 10.10 10.46 2.20
CA VAL A 283 9.68 11.87 2.22
C VAL A 283 10.25 12.62 3.43
N GLU A 284 10.72 11.92 4.46
CA GLU A 284 11.27 12.51 5.69
C GLU A 284 12.68 13.06 5.50
N GLY A 285 13.44 12.54 4.54
CA GLY A 285 14.76 13.08 4.19
C GLY A 285 14.72 14.36 3.36
N LEU A 286 13.55 14.82 2.91
CA LEU A 286 13.40 16.04 2.12
C LEU A 286 13.28 17.29 3.02
N PRO A 287 13.61 18.49 2.51
CA PRO A 287 13.34 19.74 3.21
C PRO A 287 11.87 19.86 3.63
N ALA A 288 11.59 20.37 4.83
CA ALA A 288 10.27 20.33 5.47
C ALA A 288 9.11 20.85 4.59
N GLU A 289 9.32 21.92 3.83
CA GLU A 289 8.32 22.46 2.90
C GLU A 289 7.99 21.49 1.76
N LEU A 290 9.03 20.92 1.15
CA LEU A 290 8.89 19.94 0.07
C LEU A 290 8.29 18.64 0.58
N ALA A 291 8.73 18.18 1.75
CA ALA A 291 8.22 17.00 2.43
C ALA A 291 6.72 17.15 2.73
N GLY A 292 6.31 18.29 3.29
CA GLY A 292 4.90 18.59 3.57
C GLY A 292 4.04 18.61 2.31
N ARG A 293 4.53 19.25 1.24
CA ARG A 293 3.83 19.31 -0.05
C ARG A 293 3.72 17.94 -0.71
N LEU A 294 4.80 17.14 -0.73
CA LEU A 294 4.77 15.80 -1.30
C LEU A 294 3.87 14.85 -0.48
N LYS A 295 3.93 14.92 0.86
CA LYS A 295 3.01 14.16 1.73
C LYS A 295 1.56 14.52 1.45
N SER A 296 1.24 15.80 1.24
CA SER A 296 -0.14 16.21 0.96
C SER A 296 -0.63 15.73 -0.41
N LEU A 297 0.25 15.63 -1.42
CA LEU A 297 -0.10 15.18 -2.77
C LEU A 297 -0.22 13.66 -2.90
N VAL A 298 0.66 12.91 -2.24
CA VAL A 298 0.75 11.44 -2.34
C VAL A 298 -0.15 10.72 -1.33
N ARG A 299 -0.57 11.39 -0.24
CA ARG A 299 -1.50 10.79 0.73
C ARG A 299 -2.80 10.41 0.02
N ALA A 300 -3.26 9.18 0.30
CA ALA A 300 -4.55 8.68 -0.15
C ALA A 300 -5.63 9.75 0.08
N LYS A 301 -6.16 10.28 -1.02
CA LYS A 301 -7.25 11.24 -0.99
C LYS A 301 -8.54 10.47 -0.74
N HIS A 302 -9.44 11.05 0.04
CA HIS A 302 -10.73 10.45 0.35
C HIS A 302 -11.83 11.27 -0.31
N GLY A 303 -12.62 10.64 -1.18
CA GLY A 303 -13.88 11.19 -1.71
C GLY A 303 -13.78 12.34 -2.74
N ASP A 304 -12.65 13.01 -2.89
CA ASP A 304 -12.50 14.13 -3.84
C ASP A 304 -11.64 13.78 -5.07
N LEU A 305 -12.33 13.45 -6.16
CA LEU A 305 -11.75 13.14 -7.46
C LEU A 305 -11.09 14.36 -8.13
N ALA A 306 -11.64 15.56 -7.94
CA ALA A 306 -11.10 16.77 -8.54
C ALA A 306 -9.77 17.14 -7.87
N ALA A 307 -9.70 17.02 -6.54
CA ALA A 307 -8.44 17.18 -5.81
C ALA A 307 -7.39 16.15 -6.23
N ALA A 308 -7.76 14.90 -6.48
CA ALA A 308 -6.80 13.88 -6.94
C ALA A 308 -6.23 14.18 -8.34
N LEU A 309 -7.08 14.59 -9.28
CA LEU A 309 -6.64 14.99 -10.63
C LEU A 309 -5.77 16.25 -10.61
N GLY A 310 -6.06 17.18 -9.71
CA GLY A 310 -5.22 18.37 -9.47
C GLY A 310 -3.89 17.99 -8.84
N ALA A 311 -3.89 17.09 -7.85
CA ALA A 311 -2.70 16.64 -7.17
C ALA A 311 -1.71 15.94 -8.11
N GLU A 312 -2.20 15.14 -9.06
CA GLU A 312 -1.33 14.50 -10.04
C GLU A 312 -0.65 15.51 -10.98
N ARG A 313 -1.34 16.60 -11.38
CA ARG A 313 -0.72 17.70 -12.16
C ARG A 313 0.34 18.43 -11.36
N GLU A 314 -0.03 18.80 -10.15
CA GLU A 314 0.86 19.52 -9.24
C GLU A 314 2.10 18.68 -8.92
N LEU A 315 1.95 17.36 -8.83
CA LEU A 315 3.04 16.43 -8.62
C LEU A 315 3.97 16.40 -9.84
N GLU A 316 3.47 16.31 -11.07
CA GLU A 316 4.32 16.40 -12.26
C GLU A 316 5.10 17.73 -12.28
N GLU A 317 4.42 18.86 -12.03
CA GLU A 317 5.04 20.19 -11.97
C GLU A 317 6.11 20.31 -10.89
N LEU A 318 5.89 19.67 -9.73
CA LEU A 318 6.85 19.68 -8.62
C LEU A 318 8.17 18.98 -8.97
N PHE A 319 8.12 17.95 -9.82
CA PHE A 319 9.30 17.18 -10.24
C PHE A 319 10.01 17.76 -11.47
N VAL A 320 9.42 18.74 -12.18
CA VAL A 320 10.05 19.38 -13.35
C VAL A 320 11.47 19.89 -13.06
N PRO A 321 11.75 20.61 -11.95
CA PRO A 321 13.11 21.08 -11.66
C PRO A 321 14.10 19.93 -11.46
N PHE A 322 13.67 18.82 -10.87
CA PHE A 322 14.51 17.64 -10.68
C PHE A 322 14.89 16.99 -12.01
N PHE A 323 13.92 16.74 -12.89
CA PHE A 323 14.21 16.14 -14.21
C PHE A 323 15.02 17.08 -15.11
N ARG A 324 14.75 18.39 -15.04
CA ARG A 324 15.58 19.41 -15.70
C ARG A 324 17.03 19.32 -15.23
N ALA A 325 17.27 19.32 -13.91
CA ALA A 325 18.61 19.22 -13.34
C ALA A 325 19.30 17.91 -13.76
N ARG A 326 18.57 16.78 -13.74
CA ARG A 326 19.10 15.47 -14.19
C ARG A 326 19.54 15.50 -15.66
N ARG A 327 18.73 16.07 -16.56
CA ARG A 327 19.08 16.17 -17.98
C ARG A 327 20.26 17.12 -18.23
N ILE A 328 20.31 18.26 -17.53
CA ILE A 328 21.45 19.20 -17.59
C ILE A 328 22.72 18.51 -17.09
N ALA A 329 22.66 17.82 -15.95
CA ALA A 329 23.79 17.09 -15.38
C ALA A 329 24.38 16.09 -16.36
N ARG A 330 23.53 15.28 -17.02
CA ARG A 330 23.98 14.32 -18.06
C ARG A 330 24.70 15.02 -19.21
N LEU A 331 24.13 16.10 -19.74
CA LEU A 331 24.72 16.84 -20.86
C LEU A 331 26.06 17.53 -20.50
N GLU A 332 26.17 18.05 -19.28
CA GLU A 332 27.41 18.69 -18.79
C GLU A 332 28.52 17.66 -18.53
N ILE A 333 28.14 16.50 -17.97
CA ILE A 333 29.04 15.38 -17.68
C ILE A 333 29.58 14.73 -18.95
N ASP A 334 28.76 14.63 -20.00
CA ASP A 334 29.16 14.12 -21.31
C ASP A 334 29.89 15.19 -22.17
N ASP A 335 30.02 16.42 -21.65
CA ASP A 335 30.62 17.58 -22.34
C ASP A 335 29.92 17.92 -23.69
N VAL A 336 28.62 17.63 -23.79
CA VAL A 336 27.79 17.88 -24.99
C VAL A 336 26.93 19.14 -24.84
N TYR A 337 26.85 19.73 -23.65
CA TYR A 337 26.02 20.92 -23.40
C TYR A 337 26.47 22.11 -24.26
N ARG A 338 25.55 22.63 -25.07
CA ARG A 338 25.71 23.82 -25.92
C ARG A 338 24.69 24.90 -25.53
N GLU A 339 25.16 26.02 -24.99
CA GLU A 339 24.31 27.13 -24.50
C GLU A 339 23.27 27.56 -25.55
N HIS A 340 23.70 27.83 -26.79
CA HIS A 340 22.82 28.29 -27.87
C HIS A 340 21.73 27.27 -28.28
N ALA A 341 21.93 25.98 -28.02
CA ALA A 341 20.98 24.94 -28.40
C ALA A 341 20.03 24.57 -27.24
N PHE A 342 20.55 24.53 -26.01
CA PHE A 342 19.82 23.96 -24.87
C PHE A 342 19.25 25.00 -23.90
N ASP A 343 19.75 26.23 -23.85
CA ASP A 343 19.26 27.22 -22.88
C ASP A 343 17.79 27.58 -23.13
N ALA A 344 17.41 27.80 -24.40
CA ALA A 344 16.02 28.08 -24.76
C ALA A 344 15.09 26.89 -24.49
N TYR A 345 15.60 25.67 -24.69
CA TYR A 345 14.88 24.43 -24.38
C TYR A 345 14.64 24.29 -22.88
N PHE A 346 15.67 24.40 -22.06
CA PHE A 346 15.56 24.27 -20.60
C PHE A 346 14.82 25.44 -19.94
N ALA A 347 14.80 26.63 -20.55
CA ALA A 347 14.00 27.75 -20.08
C ALA A 347 12.49 27.53 -20.22
N SER A 348 12.07 26.72 -21.21
CA SER A 348 10.66 26.36 -21.45
C SER A 348 10.31 24.93 -21.02
N PHE A 349 11.20 24.28 -20.27
CA PHE A 349 11.03 22.89 -19.85
C PHE A 349 9.89 22.77 -18.82
N GLY A 350 8.86 22.00 -19.19
CA GLY A 350 7.65 21.80 -18.41
C GLY A 350 7.26 20.33 -18.26
N ALA A 351 6.16 20.09 -17.53
CA ALA A 351 5.64 18.74 -17.26
C ALA A 351 5.25 17.96 -18.53
N ASP A 352 4.88 18.67 -19.59
CA ASP A 352 4.55 18.11 -20.90
C ASP A 352 5.75 17.45 -21.60
N GLN A 353 6.98 17.88 -21.26
CA GLN A 353 8.22 17.39 -21.86
C GLN A 353 8.85 16.20 -21.09
N LEU A 354 8.20 15.74 -20.01
CA LEU A 354 8.60 14.55 -19.27
C LEU A 354 8.33 13.30 -20.09
N ASP A 355 9.35 12.46 -20.24
CA ASP A 355 9.23 11.20 -20.95
C ASP A 355 8.45 10.15 -20.12
N PRO A 356 7.93 9.07 -20.74
CA PRO A 356 7.16 8.05 -20.02
C PRO A 356 7.95 7.31 -18.93
N SER A 357 9.28 7.29 -18.98
CA SER A 357 10.12 6.71 -17.92
C SER A 357 10.25 7.66 -16.73
N GLU A 358 10.44 8.96 -16.96
CA GLU A 358 10.48 10.01 -15.95
C GLU A 358 9.14 10.10 -15.21
N ARG A 359 8.02 10.04 -15.93
CA ARG A 359 6.69 10.03 -15.31
C ARG A 359 6.45 8.81 -14.41
N ARG A 360 7.09 7.66 -14.68
CA ARG A 360 7.00 6.47 -13.80
C ARG A 360 7.79 6.63 -12.51
N LEU A 361 8.79 7.52 -12.49
CA LEU A 361 9.58 7.81 -11.28
C LEU A 361 8.84 8.76 -10.33
N CYS A 362 7.86 9.51 -10.84
CA CYS A 362 6.93 10.28 -10.02
C CYS A 362 6.10 9.34 -9.12
N PRO A 363 5.95 9.64 -7.82
CA PRO A 363 5.09 8.86 -6.94
C PRO A 363 3.65 8.78 -7.48
N PRO A 364 3.05 7.57 -7.52
CA PRO A 364 1.68 7.42 -8.01
C PRO A 364 0.70 8.10 -7.06
N VAL A 365 -0.28 8.82 -7.63
CA VAL A 365 -1.41 9.37 -6.86
C VAL A 365 -2.46 8.27 -6.72
N VAL A 366 -2.75 7.91 -5.46
CA VAL A 366 -3.77 6.92 -5.10
C VAL A 366 -4.98 7.65 -4.50
N LEU A 367 -6.15 7.43 -5.08
CA LEU A 367 -7.42 7.96 -4.61
C LEU A 367 -8.25 6.82 -4.02
N THR A 368 -8.59 6.89 -2.75
CA THR A 368 -9.50 5.95 -2.09
C THR A 368 -10.91 6.53 -2.07
N LEU A 369 -11.84 5.78 -2.64
CA LEU A 369 -13.26 6.08 -2.67
C LEU A 369 -14.00 5.00 -1.90
N ARG A 370 -15.06 5.40 -1.21
CA ARG A 370 -15.98 4.48 -0.56
C ARG A 370 -17.29 4.44 -1.32
N SER A 371 -17.90 3.26 -1.46
CA SER A 371 -19.15 3.09 -2.18
C SER A 371 -20.28 3.98 -1.66
N GLU A 372 -20.33 4.23 -0.35
CA GLU A 372 -21.39 5.02 0.29
C GLU A 372 -21.31 6.51 -0.07
N ALA A 373 -20.09 7.00 -0.36
CA ALA A 373 -19.85 8.39 -0.71
C ALA A 373 -20.09 8.68 -2.21
N LEU A 374 -20.29 7.64 -3.04
CA LEU A 374 -20.43 7.78 -4.48
C LEU A 374 -21.89 8.04 -4.89
N THR A 375 -22.21 9.32 -5.09
CA THR A 375 -23.46 9.75 -5.71
C THR A 375 -23.45 9.52 -7.24
N THR A 376 -24.61 9.65 -7.90
CA THR A 376 -24.73 9.57 -9.37
C THR A 376 -23.87 10.63 -10.09
N THR A 377 -23.75 11.83 -9.52
CA THR A 377 -22.82 12.86 -10.01
C THR A 377 -21.36 12.44 -9.85
N GLY A 378 -21.03 11.79 -8.72
CA GLY A 378 -19.71 11.21 -8.46
C GLY A 378 -19.33 10.12 -9.48
N LEU A 379 -20.29 9.29 -9.90
CA LEU A 379 -20.09 8.29 -10.96
C LEU A 379 -19.70 8.92 -12.30
N GLY A 380 -20.44 9.94 -12.74
CA GLY A 380 -20.12 10.64 -13.99
C GLY A 380 -18.72 11.25 -13.95
N ALA A 381 -18.33 11.79 -12.81
CA ALA A 381 -16.97 12.31 -12.59
C ALA A 381 -15.93 11.18 -12.64
N LEU A 382 -16.18 10.04 -11.97
CA LEU A 382 -15.29 8.87 -11.96
C LEU A 382 -15.06 8.33 -13.38
N MET A 383 -16.13 8.10 -14.14
CA MET A 383 -16.03 7.61 -15.52
C MET A 383 -15.30 8.61 -16.42
N LYS A 384 -15.52 9.91 -16.22
CA LYS A 384 -14.79 10.96 -16.94
C LYS A 384 -13.29 10.98 -16.59
N ALA A 385 -12.95 10.76 -15.32
CA ALA A 385 -11.55 10.70 -14.89
C ALA A 385 -10.84 9.46 -15.45
N LEU A 386 -11.48 8.29 -15.40
CA LEU A 386 -10.98 7.06 -16.02
C LEU A 386 -10.85 7.22 -17.54
N GLY A 387 -11.82 7.88 -18.19
CA GLY A 387 -11.78 8.16 -19.63
C GLY A 387 -10.75 9.22 -20.04
N ALA A 388 -10.19 10.00 -19.10
CA ALA A 388 -9.21 11.04 -19.41
C ALA A 388 -7.82 10.49 -19.76
N GLY A 389 -7.58 9.19 -19.55
CA GLY A 389 -6.31 8.54 -19.90
C GLY A 389 -5.11 8.97 -19.05
N ARG A 390 -5.36 9.57 -17.87
CA ARG A 390 -4.31 10.08 -16.97
C ARG A 390 -3.89 9.00 -15.95
N PRO A 391 -2.63 8.99 -15.48
CA PRO A 391 -2.11 8.02 -14.52
C PRO A 391 -2.68 8.24 -13.10
N LEU A 392 -3.95 7.92 -12.91
CA LEU A 392 -4.64 7.99 -11.63
C LEU A 392 -5.01 6.58 -11.15
N ASN A 393 -4.54 6.22 -9.96
CA ASN A 393 -4.88 4.94 -9.34
C ASN A 393 -6.07 5.12 -8.40
N ILE A 394 -7.20 4.52 -8.73
CA ILE A 394 -8.43 4.64 -7.95
C ILE A 394 -8.71 3.32 -7.24
N VAL A 395 -8.82 3.37 -5.92
CA VAL A 395 -9.22 2.26 -5.06
C VAL A 395 -10.64 2.53 -4.63
N LEU A 396 -11.56 1.64 -4.98
CA LEU A 396 -12.96 1.72 -4.58
C LEU A 396 -13.23 0.65 -3.52
N GLU A 397 -13.40 1.06 -2.27
CA GLU A 397 -13.84 0.20 -1.19
C GLU A 397 -15.36 0.07 -1.22
N ILE A 398 -15.83 -1.18 -1.30
CA ILE A 398 -17.25 -1.53 -1.32
C ILE A 398 -17.56 -2.17 0.03
N SER A 399 -18.22 -1.42 0.91
CA SER A 399 -18.66 -1.91 2.23
C SER A 399 -20.15 -2.29 2.28
N ALA A 400 -20.91 -2.01 1.22
CA ALA A 400 -22.28 -2.46 1.09
C ALA A 400 -22.55 -2.97 -0.33
N LEU A 401 -23.20 -4.14 -0.41
CA LEU A 401 -23.77 -4.69 -1.65
C LEU A 401 -25.20 -4.19 -1.89
N ASP A 402 -25.76 -3.43 -0.94
CA ASP A 402 -27.12 -2.91 -1.01
C ASP A 402 -27.26 -2.04 -2.27
N ARG A 403 -28.39 -2.23 -2.98
CA ARG A 403 -28.87 -1.24 -3.95
C ARG A 403 -29.11 0.02 -3.14
N LEU A 404 -28.14 0.95 -3.21
CA LEU A 404 -28.10 2.29 -2.62
C LEU A 404 -29.47 2.69 -2.09
N ASP A 405 -29.54 2.88 -0.77
CA ASP A 405 -30.70 3.28 0.04
C ASP A 405 -31.87 3.82 -0.76
N GLY A 406 -33.09 3.41 -0.40
CA GLY A 406 -34.38 3.80 -0.99
C GLY A 406 -34.71 5.29 -1.04
N ALA A 407 -33.76 6.19 -1.24
CA ALA A 407 -33.92 7.48 -1.88
C ALA A 407 -34.47 7.29 -3.30
N LYS A 408 -35.81 7.24 -3.38
CA LYS A 408 -36.63 7.61 -4.54
C LYS A 408 -36.05 7.21 -5.90
N GLU A 409 -36.45 6.04 -6.41
CA GLU A 409 -36.64 5.75 -7.85
C GLU A 409 -35.57 6.15 -8.89
N GLN A 410 -34.35 6.59 -8.54
CA GLN A 410 -33.40 7.15 -9.52
C GLN A 410 -31.94 6.69 -9.44
N ALA A 411 -31.52 5.81 -8.52
CA ALA A 411 -30.19 5.19 -8.57
C ALA A 411 -30.26 3.82 -9.27
N THR A 412 -29.89 3.77 -10.55
CA THR A 412 -29.98 2.55 -11.40
C THR A 412 -28.72 1.69 -11.42
N ALA A 413 -27.59 2.14 -10.83
CA ALA A 413 -26.32 1.42 -10.83
C ALA A 413 -25.84 1.16 -9.39
N THR A 414 -25.50 -0.09 -9.10
CA THR A 414 -24.87 -0.55 -7.85
C THR A 414 -23.37 -0.24 -7.85
N ALA A 415 -22.72 -0.23 -6.68
CA ALA A 415 -21.26 -0.10 -6.60
C ALA A 415 -20.50 -1.18 -7.40
N LEU A 416 -21.11 -2.37 -7.56
CA LEU A 416 -20.59 -3.45 -8.42
C LEU A 416 -20.67 -3.12 -9.91
N ASP A 417 -21.62 -2.27 -10.34
CA ASP A 417 -21.73 -1.88 -11.74
C ASP A 417 -20.59 -0.94 -12.14
N PHE A 418 -19.91 -0.29 -11.20
CA PHE A 418 -18.81 0.64 -11.50
C PHE A 418 -17.61 -0.07 -12.12
N ALA A 419 -17.16 -1.18 -11.52
CA ALA A 419 -16.06 -1.96 -12.09
C ALA A 419 -16.45 -2.54 -13.46
N ARG A 420 -17.70 -3.01 -13.60
CA ARG A 420 -18.23 -3.54 -14.87
C ARG A 420 -18.30 -2.48 -15.97
N MET A 421 -18.75 -1.25 -15.65
CA MET A 421 -18.76 -0.14 -16.60
C MET A 421 -17.36 0.30 -16.99
N ALA A 422 -16.41 0.30 -16.04
CA ALA A 422 -15.01 0.63 -16.32
C ALA A 422 -14.35 -0.36 -17.30
N LEU A 423 -14.82 -1.62 -17.37
CA LEU A 423 -14.37 -2.58 -18.40
C LEU A 423 -14.63 -2.06 -19.82
N LEU A 424 -15.67 -1.25 -20.05
CA LEU A 424 -16.00 -0.74 -21.38
C LEU A 424 -15.07 0.40 -21.83
N LEU A 425 -14.32 1.02 -20.91
CA LEU A 425 -13.40 2.10 -21.25
C LEU A 425 -12.10 1.54 -21.84
N PRO A 426 -11.58 2.08 -22.96
CA PRO A 426 -10.29 1.65 -23.51
C PRO A 426 -9.13 2.12 -22.62
N GLY A 427 -8.10 1.29 -22.47
CA GLY A 427 -6.85 1.70 -21.79
C GLY A 427 -6.97 1.87 -20.26
N VAL A 428 -8.01 1.33 -19.63
CA VAL A 428 -8.18 1.35 -18.17
C VAL A 428 -7.85 -0.02 -17.58
N PHE A 429 -6.94 -0.07 -16.61
CA PHE A 429 -6.76 -1.27 -15.79
C PHE A 429 -7.93 -1.40 -14.83
N VAL A 430 -8.57 -2.57 -14.77
CA VAL A 430 -9.73 -2.79 -13.90
C VAL A 430 -9.53 -4.07 -13.13
N PHE A 431 -9.66 -4.01 -11.81
CA PHE A 431 -9.76 -5.16 -10.94
C PHE A 431 -11.04 -5.06 -10.12
N GLN A 432 -11.73 -6.18 -9.96
CA GLN A 432 -12.74 -6.37 -8.93
C GLN A 432 -12.37 -7.62 -8.14
N GLY A 433 -12.45 -7.55 -6.81
CA GLY A 433 -12.23 -8.71 -5.96
C GLY A 433 -12.62 -8.47 -4.52
N SER A 434 -12.38 -9.49 -3.69
CA SER A 434 -12.64 -9.46 -2.25
C SER A 434 -11.34 -9.25 -1.48
N TYR A 435 -11.41 -8.53 -0.36
CA TYR A 435 -10.24 -8.39 0.52
C TYR A 435 -9.85 -9.72 1.21
N SER A 436 -10.77 -10.70 1.24
CA SER A 436 -10.48 -12.05 1.73
C SER A 436 -9.43 -12.81 0.90
N GLU A 437 -9.14 -12.34 -0.32
CA GLU A 437 -8.10 -12.85 -1.23
C GLU A 437 -6.89 -11.90 -1.32
N PRO A 438 -6.06 -11.79 -0.26
CA PRO A 438 -5.01 -10.78 -0.17
C PRO A 438 -3.91 -10.96 -1.21
N LEU A 439 -3.63 -12.18 -1.68
CA LEU A 439 -2.62 -12.45 -2.70
C LEU A 439 -3.03 -11.89 -4.07
N ALA A 440 -4.29 -12.16 -4.48
CA ALA A 440 -4.84 -11.63 -5.71
C ALA A 440 -4.96 -10.10 -5.65
N LEU A 441 -5.38 -9.57 -4.49
CA LEU A 441 -5.48 -8.14 -4.26
C LEU A 441 -4.11 -7.45 -4.32
N HIS A 442 -3.08 -8.03 -3.70
CA HIS A 442 -1.71 -7.51 -3.78
C HIS A 442 -1.20 -7.48 -5.22
N ALA A 443 -1.37 -8.58 -5.97
CA ALA A 443 -0.97 -8.65 -7.37
C ALA A 443 -1.71 -7.60 -8.22
N ALA A 444 -3.00 -7.39 -7.97
CA ALA A 444 -3.79 -6.38 -8.67
C ALA A 444 -3.32 -4.95 -8.37
N PHE A 445 -3.01 -4.63 -7.12
CA PHE A 445 -2.45 -3.32 -6.77
C PHE A 445 -1.06 -3.10 -7.37
N ALA A 446 -0.20 -4.11 -7.35
CA ALA A 446 1.12 -4.02 -7.98
C ALA A 446 1.00 -3.77 -9.49
N ASP A 447 0.10 -4.48 -10.17
CA ASP A 447 -0.17 -4.28 -11.61
C ASP A 447 -0.78 -2.90 -11.89
N ALA A 448 -1.72 -2.45 -11.05
CA ALA A 448 -2.33 -1.13 -11.16
C ALA A 448 -1.30 -0.01 -11.06
N LEU A 449 -0.38 -0.08 -10.09
CA LEU A 449 0.69 0.91 -9.91
C LEU A 449 1.72 0.88 -11.05
N ASN A 450 1.94 -0.29 -11.66
CA ASN A 450 2.82 -0.43 -12.83
C ASN A 450 2.18 0.11 -14.13
N TRP A 451 0.85 0.27 -14.16
CA TRP A 451 0.12 0.75 -15.32
C TRP A 451 0.31 2.27 -15.49
N PRO A 452 0.81 2.75 -16.64
CA PRO A 452 1.02 4.19 -16.88
C PRO A 452 -0.27 4.96 -17.14
N GLY A 453 -1.43 4.30 -17.14
CA GLY A 453 -2.73 4.91 -17.38
C GLY A 453 -3.63 4.87 -16.14
N PRO A 454 -4.92 5.18 -16.31
CA PRO A 454 -5.89 5.12 -15.23
C PRO A 454 -6.15 3.67 -14.79
N SER A 455 -6.26 3.46 -13.49
CA SER A 455 -6.59 2.17 -12.90
C SER A 455 -7.76 2.27 -11.93
N LEU A 456 -8.60 1.24 -11.88
CA LEU A 456 -9.68 1.07 -10.92
C LEU A 456 -9.54 -0.29 -10.23
N VAL A 457 -9.31 -0.28 -8.92
CA VAL A 457 -9.27 -1.47 -8.07
C VAL A 457 -10.47 -1.42 -7.14
N ALA A 458 -11.53 -2.16 -7.49
CA ALA A 458 -12.74 -2.28 -6.69
C ALA A 458 -12.60 -3.47 -5.72
N VAL A 459 -12.64 -3.18 -4.42
CA VAL A 459 -12.42 -4.15 -3.35
C VAL A 459 -13.65 -4.24 -2.49
N PHE A 460 -14.25 -5.41 -2.40
CA PHE A 460 -15.27 -5.68 -1.41
C PHE A 460 -14.62 -5.91 -0.06
N THR A 461 -14.89 -4.99 0.87
CA THR A 461 -14.35 -5.05 2.23
C THR A 461 -15.31 -5.76 3.18
N GLY A 462 -16.56 -6.06 2.80
CA GLY A 462 -17.57 -6.61 3.71
C GLY A 462 -18.32 -5.54 4.50
N PHE A 463 -19.38 -5.93 5.21
CA PHE A 463 -20.22 -4.98 5.94
C PHE A 463 -19.50 -4.41 7.18
N GLU A 464 -19.57 -3.09 7.37
CA GLU A 464 -18.91 -2.39 8.48
C GLU A 464 -19.55 -2.61 9.87
N ALA A 465 -20.65 -3.36 9.98
CA ALA A 465 -21.34 -3.57 11.25
C ALA A 465 -20.42 -4.32 12.26
N GLN A 466 -19.72 -3.55 13.08
CA GLN A 466 -18.64 -3.98 13.98
C GLN A 466 -19.02 -5.06 15.02
N GLN A 467 -20.30 -5.40 15.18
CA GLN A 467 -20.77 -6.28 16.28
C GLN A 467 -21.82 -7.33 15.86
N SER A 468 -22.02 -7.50 14.56
CA SER A 468 -22.97 -8.47 14.02
C SER A 468 -22.19 -9.53 13.25
N ALA A 469 -22.13 -10.76 13.74
CA ALA A 469 -21.70 -11.85 12.87
C ALA A 469 -22.68 -12.00 11.69
N PRO A 470 -22.26 -12.58 10.55
CA PRO A 470 -20.91 -13.06 10.25
C PRO A 470 -19.88 -11.93 10.22
N SER A 471 -18.63 -12.22 10.58
CA SER A 471 -17.54 -11.23 10.55
C SER A 471 -17.38 -10.61 9.16
N ARG A 472 -16.71 -9.46 9.11
CA ARG A 472 -16.42 -8.77 7.85
C ARG A 472 -15.69 -9.69 6.86
N TYR A 473 -14.71 -10.45 7.33
CA TYR A 473 -13.97 -11.41 6.51
C TYR A 473 -14.87 -12.50 5.95
N LEU A 474 -15.71 -13.12 6.79
CA LEU A 474 -16.62 -14.18 6.36
C LEU A 474 -17.63 -13.67 5.33
N THR A 475 -18.13 -12.44 5.53
CA THR A 475 -19.01 -11.80 4.55
C THR A 475 -18.31 -11.62 3.21
N ALA A 476 -17.07 -11.14 3.22
CA ALA A 476 -16.30 -10.91 2.01
C ALA A 476 -15.89 -12.19 1.28
N ALA A 477 -15.56 -13.25 2.03
CA ALA A 477 -15.30 -14.58 1.49
C ALA A 477 -16.58 -15.20 0.90
N ALA A 478 -17.70 -15.12 1.64
CA ALA A 478 -18.99 -15.61 1.18
C ALA A 478 -19.47 -14.90 -0.10
N ALA A 479 -19.21 -13.60 -0.25
CA ALA A 479 -19.57 -12.86 -1.47
C ALA A 479 -18.81 -13.36 -2.72
N LEU A 480 -17.56 -13.80 -2.55
CA LEU A 480 -16.76 -14.43 -3.60
C LEU A 480 -17.28 -15.84 -3.91
N GLU A 481 -17.43 -16.68 -2.89
CA GLU A 481 -17.88 -18.07 -3.02
C GLU A 481 -19.29 -18.19 -3.59
N SER A 482 -20.19 -17.28 -3.19
CA SER A 482 -21.56 -17.22 -3.73
C SER A 482 -21.63 -16.60 -5.13
N ARG A 483 -20.51 -16.09 -5.67
CA ARG A 483 -20.42 -15.38 -6.96
C ARG A 483 -21.28 -14.12 -7.06
N VAL A 484 -21.73 -13.59 -5.92
CA VAL A 484 -22.38 -12.27 -5.86
C VAL A 484 -21.39 -11.19 -6.29
N LEU A 485 -20.13 -11.34 -5.89
CA LEU A 485 -19.02 -10.48 -6.30
C LEU A 485 -17.92 -11.33 -6.98
N PRO A 486 -18.02 -11.54 -8.30
CA PRO A 486 -16.98 -12.29 -9.00
C PRO A 486 -15.67 -11.49 -9.05
N THR A 487 -14.55 -12.18 -8.92
CA THR A 487 -13.22 -11.62 -9.09
C THR A 487 -12.87 -11.56 -10.57
N PHE A 488 -12.45 -10.42 -11.08
CA PHE A 488 -11.96 -10.31 -12.44
C PHE A 488 -10.87 -9.26 -12.54
N VAL A 489 -9.98 -9.44 -13.51
CA VAL A 489 -8.92 -8.49 -13.81
C VAL A 489 -8.83 -8.25 -15.31
N ARG A 490 -8.83 -6.97 -15.69
CA ARG A 490 -8.58 -6.53 -17.05
C ARG A 490 -7.26 -5.77 -17.12
N ARG A 491 -6.32 -6.34 -17.88
CA ARG A 491 -4.99 -5.79 -18.15
C ARG A 491 -4.93 -5.29 -19.60
N PRO A 492 -5.01 -3.98 -19.86
CA PRO A 492 -4.94 -3.45 -21.23
C PRO A 492 -3.64 -3.81 -21.96
N GLN A 493 -2.56 -4.06 -21.22
CA GLN A 493 -1.24 -4.43 -21.74
C GLN A 493 -1.07 -5.90 -22.13
N ALA A 494 -1.99 -6.78 -21.71
CA ALA A 494 -1.80 -8.23 -21.83
C ALA A 494 -2.04 -8.77 -23.25
N GLY A 495 -2.50 -7.94 -24.19
CA GLY A 495 -2.77 -8.40 -25.56
C GLY A 495 -3.63 -7.45 -26.37
N GLY A 496 -3.88 -7.81 -27.64
CA GLY A 496 -4.66 -6.99 -28.58
C GLY A 496 -6.18 -7.17 -28.46
N GLY A 497 -6.62 -8.29 -27.87
CA GLY A 497 -8.03 -8.66 -27.76
C GLY A 497 -8.51 -8.86 -26.32
N TRP A 498 -9.83 -8.87 -26.15
CA TRP A 498 -10.48 -9.05 -24.84
C TRP A 498 -10.13 -10.36 -24.13
N ALA A 499 -9.94 -11.45 -24.88
CA ALA A 499 -9.62 -12.76 -24.30
C ALA A 499 -8.24 -12.79 -23.61
N GLU A 500 -7.29 -11.98 -24.10
CA GLU A 500 -5.96 -11.86 -23.50
C GLU A 500 -5.95 -10.80 -22.38
N GLN A 501 -6.80 -9.78 -22.52
CA GLN A 501 -6.88 -8.68 -21.57
C GLN A 501 -7.68 -9.03 -20.31
N LEU A 502 -8.74 -9.85 -20.39
CA LEU A 502 -9.65 -10.16 -19.28
C LEU A 502 -9.38 -11.56 -18.72
N SER A 503 -9.14 -11.66 -17.42
CA SER A 503 -9.01 -12.93 -16.70
C SER A 503 -10.05 -13.03 -15.58
N LEU A 504 -10.66 -14.23 -15.48
CA LEU A 504 -11.60 -14.64 -14.43
C LEU A 504 -10.98 -15.70 -13.50
N ALA A 505 -9.68 -15.95 -13.60
CA ALA A 505 -9.01 -17.05 -12.88
C ALA A 505 -9.07 -16.96 -11.35
N GLY A 506 -9.41 -15.78 -10.81
CA GLY A 506 -9.58 -15.59 -9.36
C GLY A 506 -10.93 -16.03 -8.79
N ASN A 507 -11.76 -16.75 -9.55
CA ASN A 507 -13.02 -17.30 -9.05
C ASN A 507 -12.90 -18.82 -8.80
N PRO A 508 -13.46 -19.32 -7.70
CA PRO A 508 -13.48 -20.76 -7.41
C PRO A 508 -14.39 -21.52 -8.39
N HIS A 509 -13.92 -22.71 -8.79
CA HIS A 509 -14.63 -23.69 -9.63
C HIS A 509 -15.35 -23.06 -10.84
N LEU A 510 -14.61 -22.34 -11.70
CA LEU A 510 -15.16 -21.58 -12.84
C LEU A 510 -16.15 -22.35 -13.73
N GLU A 511 -15.94 -23.66 -13.89
CA GLU A 511 -16.77 -24.50 -14.76
C GLU A 511 -17.98 -25.12 -14.04
N GLU A 512 -18.05 -25.01 -12.71
CA GLU A 512 -19.10 -25.63 -11.89
C GLU A 512 -20.19 -24.63 -11.48
N GLN A 513 -21.42 -25.11 -11.32
CA GLN A 513 -22.56 -24.27 -10.92
C GLN A 513 -22.47 -23.74 -9.48
N LEU A 514 -21.73 -24.42 -8.61
CA LEU A 514 -21.47 -24.04 -7.22
C LEU A 514 -20.01 -24.37 -6.89
N SER A 515 -19.41 -23.65 -5.95
CA SER A 515 -18.11 -24.04 -5.37
C SER A 515 -18.28 -25.30 -4.53
N VAL A 516 -17.37 -26.27 -4.69
CA VAL A 516 -17.39 -27.53 -3.93
C VAL A 516 -16.03 -27.76 -3.30
N GLU A 517 -15.96 -27.66 -1.96
CA GLU A 517 -14.75 -27.97 -1.20
C GLU A 517 -14.85 -29.37 -0.57
N GLU A 518 -13.86 -30.23 -0.84
CA GLU A 518 -13.71 -31.50 -0.15
C GLU A 518 -12.90 -31.31 1.13
N LEU A 519 -13.59 -31.35 2.28
CA LEU A 519 -12.93 -31.30 3.59
C LEU A 519 -12.47 -32.71 3.98
N ALA A 520 -11.16 -32.95 3.92
CA ALA A 520 -10.56 -34.13 4.53
C ALA A 520 -10.60 -33.98 6.06
N LEU A 521 -11.62 -34.58 6.70
CA LEU A 521 -11.63 -34.73 8.15
C LEU A 521 -10.52 -35.72 8.52
N GLY A 522 -9.39 -35.20 9.00
CA GLY A 522 -8.35 -36.01 9.62
C GLY A 522 -8.97 -36.72 10.83
N GLY A 523 -9.23 -38.01 10.69
CA GLY A 523 -9.68 -38.86 11.79
C GLY A 523 -8.61 -38.89 12.87
N GLU A 524 -8.96 -38.41 14.06
CA GLU A 524 -8.31 -38.86 15.29
C GLU A 524 -8.65 -40.34 15.47
N GLU A 525 -7.68 -41.23 15.23
CA GLU A 525 -7.63 -42.56 15.86
C GLU A 525 -6.57 -42.57 16.97
#